data_AF-A0A1V2H1Q0-F1
#
_entry.id   AF-A0A1V2H1Q0-F1
#
_cell.length_a   1.000
_cell.length_b   1.000
_cell.length_c   1.000
_cell.angle_alpha   90.00
_cell.angle_beta   90.00
_cell.angle_gamma   90.00
#
_symmetry.space_group_name_H-M   'P 1'
#
loop_
_entity.id
_entity.type
_entity.pdbx_description
1 polymer ?
#
loop_
_entity_poly.entity_id
_entity_poly.type
_entity_poly.pdbx_seq_one_letter_code
_entity_poly.pdbx_strand_id
1 'polypeptide(L)'
;MALPSISLWAYPAWSAAFISHVMATAGVPSFTFTPAAAHAHYIDNLLWQAQSNPDQAPFRPHAPSDYAPRPGDLLCADRSRIPLLHWQDRLAEGGQFRPMHCDVVVATGGGLVQAIGGNVLDATVLRRFPADAQGRALPPPYDKAPFMLVLENRLDQGR
;
A
#
# COMPACT_ATOMS: atom_id res chain seq x y z
N MET A 1 7.43 -26.40 -26.04
CA MET A 1 8.27 -25.33 -25.48
C MET A 1 7.36 -24.47 -24.61
N ALA A 2 7.43 -24.62 -23.29
CA ALA A 2 6.57 -23.89 -22.36
C ALA A 2 7.01 -22.42 -22.33
N LEU A 3 6.06 -21.49 -22.47
CA LEU A 3 6.32 -20.06 -22.26
C LEU A 3 6.87 -19.88 -20.84
N PRO A 4 7.93 -19.08 -20.64
CA PRO A 4 8.43 -18.83 -19.30
C PRO A 4 7.30 -18.21 -18.48
N SER A 5 7.05 -18.74 -17.28
CA SER A 5 6.12 -18.15 -16.32
C SER A 5 6.60 -16.74 -16.00
N ILE A 6 5.96 -15.74 -16.60
CA ILE A 6 6.26 -14.33 -16.36
C ILE A 6 5.93 -14.07 -14.88
N SER A 7 6.98 -13.92 -14.06
CA SER A 7 6.83 -13.48 -12.69
C SER A 7 6.48 -11.99 -12.71
N LEU A 8 5.21 -11.67 -12.45
CA LEU A 8 4.68 -10.31 -12.26
C LEU A 8 5.36 -9.52 -11.11
N TRP A 9 6.36 -10.12 -10.45
CA TRP A 9 7.02 -9.64 -9.24
C TRP A 9 8.46 -9.14 -9.48
N ALA A 10 9.01 -9.25 -10.71
CA ALA A 10 10.45 -9.15 -10.95
C ALA A 10 10.98 -7.85 -11.61
N TYR A 11 10.15 -6.85 -11.94
CA TYR A 11 10.62 -5.60 -12.58
C TYR A 11 10.14 -4.33 -11.86
N PRO A 12 10.98 -3.27 -11.77
CA PRO A 12 10.65 -2.02 -11.09
C PRO A 12 9.80 -1.14 -12.02
N ALA A 13 8.49 -1.38 -12.08
CA ALA A 13 7.59 -0.56 -12.90
C ALA A 13 6.73 0.39 -12.07
N TRP A 14 6.25 1.46 -12.72
CA TRP A 14 5.60 2.71 -12.31
C TRP A 14 4.48 2.69 -11.24
N SER A 15 4.28 1.62 -10.46
CA SER A 15 3.20 1.54 -9.47
C SER A 15 3.20 2.70 -8.46
N ALA A 16 4.37 3.16 -8.00
CA ALA A 16 4.45 4.33 -7.12
C ALA A 16 4.09 5.64 -7.85
N ALA A 17 4.45 5.76 -9.14
CA ALA A 17 4.03 6.88 -9.97
C ALA A 17 2.52 6.84 -10.27
N PHE A 18 1.93 5.65 -10.44
CA PHE A 18 0.49 5.47 -10.56
C PHE A 18 -0.23 5.93 -9.29
N ILE A 19 0.18 5.47 -8.10
CA ILE A 19 -0.43 5.94 -6.84
C ILE A 19 -0.24 7.45 -6.67
N SER A 20 0.94 7.97 -6.99
CA SER A 20 1.20 9.42 -6.97
C SER A 20 0.27 10.19 -7.91
N HIS A 21 0.00 9.66 -9.10
CA HIS A 21 -0.94 10.24 -10.05
C HIS A 21 -2.39 10.16 -9.54
N VAL A 22 -2.80 9.03 -8.96
CA VAL A 22 -4.13 8.88 -8.33
C VAL A 22 -4.33 9.94 -7.24
N MET A 23 -3.33 10.15 -6.37
CA MET A 23 -3.40 11.17 -5.32
C MET A 23 -3.47 12.59 -5.89
N ALA A 24 -2.65 12.91 -6.90
CA ALA A 24 -2.69 14.20 -7.56
C ALA A 24 -4.04 14.47 -8.26
N THR A 25 -4.58 13.47 -8.97
CA THR A 25 -5.88 13.55 -9.64
C THR A 25 -7.03 13.68 -8.65
N ALA A 26 -6.92 13.08 -7.46
CA ALA A 26 -7.87 13.26 -6.36
C ALA A 26 -7.76 14.64 -5.66
N GLY A 27 -6.83 15.50 -6.09
CA GLY A 27 -6.61 16.83 -5.53
C GLY A 27 -5.88 16.82 -4.18
N VAL A 28 -5.19 15.73 -3.83
CA VAL A 28 -4.38 15.66 -2.60
C VAL A 28 -3.14 16.54 -2.80
N PRO A 29 -2.90 17.53 -1.92
CA PRO A 29 -1.73 18.39 -2.04
C PRO A 29 -0.43 17.58 -1.91
N SER A 30 0.61 17.97 -2.66
CA SER A 30 1.90 17.26 -2.67
C SER A 30 2.63 17.32 -1.33
N PHE A 31 2.36 18.32 -0.48
CA PHE A 31 2.90 18.36 0.88
C PHE A 31 2.21 17.36 1.82
N THR A 32 1.00 16.92 1.49
CA THR A 32 0.24 15.90 2.23
C THR A 32 0.64 14.50 1.78
N PHE A 33 0.69 14.28 0.46
CA PHE A 33 1.20 13.05 -0.14
C PHE A 33 2.31 13.41 -1.13
N THR A 34 3.57 13.29 -0.70
CA THR A 34 4.73 13.58 -1.54
C THR A 34 4.86 12.53 -2.65
N PRO A 35 4.71 12.89 -3.94
CA PRO A 35 4.88 11.96 -5.05
C PRO A 35 6.27 11.32 -5.03
N ALA A 36 6.35 10.03 -5.35
CA ALA A 36 7.63 9.33 -5.39
C ALA A 36 7.67 8.25 -6.48
N ALA A 37 8.87 8.03 -7.01
CA ALA A 37 9.14 6.97 -7.98
C ALA A 37 9.15 5.56 -7.36
N ALA A 38 9.29 5.44 -6.03
CA ALA A 38 9.24 4.17 -5.31
C ALA A 38 8.31 4.26 -4.09
N HIS A 39 7.61 3.17 -3.82
CA HIS A 39 6.65 3.06 -2.73
C HIS A 39 7.30 3.33 -1.37
N ALA A 40 8.50 2.80 -1.15
CA ALA A 40 9.24 2.99 0.09
C ALA A 40 9.39 4.47 0.48
N HIS A 41 9.63 5.36 -0.49
CA HIS A 41 9.88 6.78 -0.20
C HIS A 41 8.63 7.54 0.26
N TYR A 42 7.49 7.37 -0.41
CA TYR A 42 6.27 8.04 0.07
C TYR A 42 5.75 7.37 1.36
N ILE A 43 5.96 6.06 1.53
CA ILE A 43 5.63 5.37 2.79
C ILE A 43 6.41 6.00 3.93
N ASP A 44 7.73 6.19 3.79
CA ASP A 44 8.56 6.82 4.81
C ASP A 44 8.06 8.22 5.16
N ASN A 45 7.70 9.03 4.16
CA ASN A 45 7.15 10.36 4.38
C ASN A 45 5.82 10.32 5.15
N LEU A 46 4.92 9.40 4.82
CA LEU A 46 3.64 9.25 5.51
C LEU A 46 3.81 8.71 6.94
N LEU A 47 4.73 7.76 7.15
CA LEU A 47 5.07 7.27 8.48
C LEU A 47 5.70 8.37 9.33
N TRP A 48 6.58 9.19 8.76
CA TRP A 48 7.17 10.35 9.44
C TRP A 48 6.10 11.38 9.84
N GLN A 49 5.16 11.69 8.94
CA GLN A 49 4.02 12.57 9.26
C GLN A 49 3.18 11.99 10.42
N ALA A 50 2.89 10.69 10.38
CA ALA A 50 2.13 10.00 11.42
C ALA A 50 2.84 9.94 12.77
N GLN A 51 4.17 9.80 12.80
CA GLN A 51 4.95 9.87 14.03
C GLN A 51 5.00 11.29 14.60
N SER A 52 5.11 12.30 13.72
CA SER A 52 5.29 13.69 14.13
C SER A 52 4.00 14.32 14.66
N ASN A 53 2.83 13.92 14.13
CA ASN A 53 1.53 14.41 14.56
C ASN A 53 0.43 13.34 14.36
N PRO A 54 0.35 12.32 15.23
CA PRO A 54 -0.55 11.17 15.03
C PRO A 54 -2.03 11.54 14.85
N ASP A 55 -2.51 12.55 15.57
CA ASP A 55 -3.93 12.93 15.58
C ASP A 55 -4.34 13.63 14.29
N GLN A 56 -3.42 14.36 13.65
CA GLN A 56 -3.67 15.14 12.42
C GLN A 56 -3.02 14.54 11.17
N ALA A 57 -2.40 13.36 11.29
CA ALA A 57 -1.77 12.70 10.16
C ALA A 57 -2.79 12.42 9.05
N PRO A 58 -2.53 12.85 7.80
CA PRO A 58 -3.46 12.63 6.69
C PRO A 58 -3.66 11.16 6.35
N PHE A 59 -2.62 10.35 6.63
CA PHE A 59 -2.66 8.90 6.56
C PHE A 59 -2.20 8.31 7.88
N ARG A 60 -3.02 7.45 8.49
CA ARG A 60 -2.69 6.78 9.74
C ARG A 60 -2.25 5.33 9.47
N PRO A 61 -1.06 4.91 9.94
CA PRO A 61 -0.59 3.54 9.73
C PRO A 61 -1.27 2.57 10.69
N HIS A 62 -1.63 1.40 10.18
CA HIS A 62 -2.18 0.28 10.93
C HIS A 62 -1.53 -1.04 10.50
N ALA A 63 -1.49 -2.00 11.41
CA ALA A 63 -1.22 -3.39 11.04
C ALA A 63 -2.41 -3.93 10.24
N PRO A 64 -2.20 -4.75 9.19
CA PRO A 64 -3.31 -5.39 8.46
C PRO A 64 -4.22 -6.26 9.34
N SER A 65 -3.69 -6.77 10.45
CA SER A 65 -4.44 -7.56 11.45
C SER A 65 -5.32 -6.71 12.37
N ASP A 66 -5.17 -5.40 12.41
CA ASP A 66 -5.77 -4.55 13.45
C ASP A 66 -6.83 -3.59 12.88
N TYR A 67 -6.87 -3.47 11.55
CA TYR A 67 -7.69 -2.48 10.87
C TYR A 67 -8.37 -3.08 9.63
N ALA A 68 -9.66 -2.83 9.50
CA ALA A 68 -10.45 -3.20 8.33
C ALA A 68 -10.34 -2.09 7.28
N PRO A 69 -9.68 -2.33 6.13
CA PRO A 69 -9.50 -1.29 5.12
C PRO A 69 -10.84 -0.77 4.57
N ARG A 70 -10.86 0.49 4.15
CA ARG A 70 -11.99 1.17 3.52
C ARG A 70 -11.57 1.73 2.16
N PRO A 71 -12.52 2.01 1.25
CA PRO A 71 -12.22 2.70 0.00
C PRO A 71 -11.42 3.98 0.25
N GLY A 72 -10.31 4.14 -0.48
CA GLY A 72 -9.38 5.26 -0.34
C GLY A 72 -8.12 4.95 0.47
N ASP A 73 -8.11 3.89 1.27
CA ASP A 73 -6.92 3.47 2.02
C ASP A 73 -5.87 2.84 1.09
N LEU A 74 -4.61 2.82 1.54
CA LEU A 74 -3.55 2.10 0.84
C LEU A 74 -3.20 0.80 1.56
N LEU A 75 -3.23 -0.32 0.83
CA LEU A 75 -2.81 -1.63 1.32
C LEU A 75 -1.41 -1.95 0.77
N CYS A 76 -0.43 -2.04 1.66
CA CYS A 76 0.98 -2.09 1.31
C CYS A 76 1.67 -3.40 1.74
N ALA A 77 2.54 -3.89 0.87
CA ALA A 77 3.33 -5.10 1.04
C ALA A 77 4.82 -4.83 0.82
N ASP A 78 5.66 -5.55 1.55
CA ASP A 78 7.10 -5.59 1.31
C ASP A 78 7.42 -6.81 0.42
N ARG A 79 8.00 -6.56 -0.76
CA ARG A 79 8.37 -7.57 -1.75
C ARG A 79 9.85 -7.97 -1.66
N SER A 80 10.54 -7.55 -0.59
CA SER A 80 11.91 -7.95 -0.32
C SER A 80 12.01 -9.47 -0.16
N ARG A 81 13.20 -10.02 -0.46
CA ARG A 81 13.48 -11.45 -0.23
C ARG A 81 13.22 -11.88 1.21
N ILE A 82 13.52 -10.99 2.16
CA ILE A 82 13.16 -11.10 3.56
C ILE A 82 12.23 -9.92 3.86
N PRO A 83 10.90 -10.11 3.80
CA PRO A 83 9.95 -9.02 3.93
C PRO A 83 9.77 -8.60 5.39
N LEU A 84 9.51 -7.31 5.61
CA LEU A 84 8.96 -6.82 6.87
C LEU A 84 7.53 -7.33 7.03
N LEU A 85 7.15 -7.72 8.25
CA LEU A 85 5.80 -8.20 8.56
C LEU A 85 4.95 -7.14 9.25
N HIS A 86 5.59 -6.09 9.79
CA HIS A 86 4.91 -5.03 10.50
C HIS A 86 5.48 -3.66 10.13
N TRP A 87 4.62 -2.64 10.00
CA TRP A 87 5.03 -1.28 9.62
C TRP A 87 5.95 -0.58 10.60
N GLN A 88 5.89 -0.94 11.88
CA GLN A 88 6.84 -0.42 12.86
C GLN A 88 8.28 -0.83 12.55
N ASP A 89 8.51 -2.00 11.95
CA ASP A 89 9.85 -2.43 11.56
C ASP A 89 10.44 -1.51 10.48
N ARG A 90 9.57 -0.93 9.64
CA ARG A 90 9.98 0.03 8.59
C ARG A 90 10.57 1.31 9.18
N LEU A 91 10.14 1.72 10.38
CA LEU A 91 10.61 2.94 11.02
C LEU A 91 12.12 2.91 11.32
N ALA A 92 12.67 1.73 11.59
CA ALA A 92 14.11 1.55 11.82
C ALA A 92 14.95 1.67 10.53
N GLU A 93 14.31 1.60 9.36
CA GLU A 93 14.96 1.59 8.05
C GLU A 93 14.56 2.78 7.17
N GLY A 94 14.03 3.86 7.78
CA GLY A 94 13.61 5.06 7.06
C GLY A 94 14.71 5.60 6.13
N GLY A 95 14.34 5.91 4.89
CA GLY A 95 15.27 6.35 3.84
C GLY A 95 16.02 5.23 3.12
N GLN A 96 16.07 4.01 3.67
CA GLN A 96 16.66 2.86 2.96
C GLN A 96 15.68 2.31 1.92
N PHE A 97 16.17 2.02 0.72
CA PHE A 97 15.32 1.45 -0.32
C PHE A 97 14.90 0.01 0.01
N ARG A 98 13.61 -0.28 -0.11
CA ARG A 98 13.05 -1.64 -0.17
C ARG A 98 12.11 -1.77 -1.36
N PRO A 99 12.08 -2.91 -2.07
CA PRO A 99 11.05 -3.18 -3.06
C PRO A 99 9.69 -3.34 -2.36
N MET A 100 8.89 -2.28 -2.37
CA MET A 100 7.55 -2.27 -1.76
C MET A 100 6.49 -2.07 -2.82
N HIS A 101 5.24 -2.38 -2.47
CA HIS A 101 4.09 -2.20 -3.34
C HIS A 101 2.86 -1.80 -2.54
N CYS A 102 2.08 -0.84 -3.04
CA CYS A 102 0.76 -0.55 -2.49
C CYS A 102 -0.31 -0.52 -3.57
N ASP A 103 -1.51 -0.91 -3.20
CA ASP A 103 -2.74 -0.64 -3.95
C ASP A 103 -3.61 0.37 -3.21
N VAL A 104 -4.44 1.10 -3.94
CA VAL A 104 -5.58 1.83 -3.38
C VAL A 104 -6.77 0.91 -3.24
N VAL A 105 -7.35 0.80 -2.04
CA VAL A 105 -8.58 0.07 -1.78
C VAL A 105 -9.73 0.81 -2.45
N VAL A 106 -10.55 0.10 -3.22
CA VAL A 106 -11.68 0.68 -3.97
C VAL A 106 -13.04 0.16 -3.52
N ALA A 107 -13.09 -1.00 -2.88
CA ALA A 107 -14.31 -1.57 -2.32
C ALA A 107 -13.98 -2.62 -1.25
N THR A 108 -14.85 -2.75 -0.25
CA THR A 108 -14.81 -3.83 0.75
C THR A 108 -16.21 -4.42 0.96
N GLY A 109 -16.26 -5.64 1.49
CA GLY A 109 -17.50 -6.36 1.77
C GLY A 109 -17.53 -7.75 1.13
N GLY A 110 -18.48 -8.59 1.56
CA GLY A 110 -18.63 -9.96 1.05
C GLY A 110 -17.41 -10.85 1.31
N GLY A 111 -16.66 -10.59 2.40
CA GLY A 111 -15.43 -11.32 2.72
C GLY A 111 -14.25 -10.97 1.80
N LEU A 112 -14.28 -9.78 1.16
CA LEU A 112 -13.24 -9.33 0.24
C LEU A 112 -12.81 -7.88 0.53
N VAL A 113 -11.51 -7.64 0.31
CA VAL A 113 -10.93 -6.31 0.06
C VAL A 113 -10.56 -6.24 -1.41
N GLN A 114 -11.10 -5.27 -2.14
CA GLN A 114 -10.79 -5.04 -3.55
C GLN A 114 -9.92 -3.79 -3.66
N ALA A 115 -8.78 -3.92 -4.33
CA ALA A 115 -7.82 -2.83 -4.45
C ALA A 115 -7.22 -2.76 -5.86
N ILE A 116 -6.87 -1.55 -6.29
CA ILE A 116 -6.27 -1.28 -7.59
C ILE A 116 -4.84 -0.83 -7.39
N GLY A 117 -3.91 -1.46 -8.10
CA GLY A 117 -2.53 -1.02 -8.20
C GLY A 117 -2.09 -0.95 -9.65
N GLY A 118 -1.08 -0.14 -9.92
CA GLY A 118 -0.34 -0.23 -11.16
C GLY A 118 0.59 -1.45 -11.11
N ASN A 119 0.85 -2.12 -12.24
CA ASN A 119 1.98 -3.03 -12.32
C ASN A 119 2.53 -3.25 -13.73
N VAL A 120 3.80 -3.68 -13.71
CA VAL A 120 4.66 -4.28 -14.74
C VAL A 120 3.89 -4.87 -15.94
N LEU A 121 4.29 -4.44 -17.16
CA LEU A 121 3.60 -4.60 -18.46
C LEU A 121 2.45 -3.59 -18.72
N ASP A 122 2.53 -2.36 -18.20
CA ASP A 122 1.58 -1.26 -18.48
C ASP A 122 0.12 -1.53 -18.10
N ALA A 123 -0.11 -2.35 -17.06
CA ALA A 123 -1.46 -2.71 -16.63
C ALA A 123 -1.81 -2.11 -15.26
N THR A 124 -3.01 -1.55 -15.17
CA THR A 124 -3.69 -1.23 -13.91
C THR A 124 -4.64 -2.36 -13.60
N VAL A 125 -4.46 -3.04 -12.47
CA VAL A 125 -5.19 -4.28 -12.15
C VAL A 125 -6.02 -4.14 -10.90
N LEU A 126 -7.25 -4.64 -10.96
CA LEU A 126 -8.08 -4.89 -9.78
C LEU A 126 -7.69 -6.23 -9.15
N ARG A 127 -7.27 -6.20 -7.89
CA ARG A 127 -6.97 -7.38 -7.08
C ARG A 127 -8.06 -7.57 -6.04
N ARG A 128 -8.38 -8.83 -5.73
CA ARG A 128 -9.34 -9.20 -4.69
C ARG A 128 -8.62 -10.04 -3.65
N PHE A 129 -8.60 -9.56 -2.42
CA PHE A 129 -7.98 -10.24 -1.28
C PHE A 129 -9.08 -10.77 -0.36
N PRO A 130 -8.98 -12.01 0.12
CA PRO A 130 -9.84 -12.51 1.18
C PRO A 130 -9.78 -11.60 2.41
N ALA A 131 -10.92 -11.42 3.07
CA ALA A 131 -11.05 -10.69 4.31
C ALA A 131 -11.66 -11.57 5.39
N ASP A 132 -11.30 -11.32 6.65
CA ASP A 132 -11.92 -11.99 7.78
C ASP A 132 -13.32 -11.45 8.10
N ALA A 133 -13.95 -11.98 9.15
CA ALA A 133 -15.29 -11.57 9.58
C ALA A 133 -15.37 -10.10 10.04
N GLN A 134 -14.24 -9.48 10.37
CA GLN A 134 -14.14 -8.06 10.72
C GLN A 134 -13.82 -7.19 9.49
N GLY A 135 -13.65 -7.77 8.30
CA GLY A 135 -13.31 -7.06 7.07
C GLY A 135 -11.81 -6.76 6.93
N ARG A 136 -10.95 -7.34 7.77
CA ARG A 136 -9.50 -7.15 7.72
C ARG A 136 -8.90 -8.05 6.64
N ALA A 137 -7.92 -7.54 5.90
CA ALA A 137 -7.27 -8.31 4.84
C ALA A 137 -6.55 -9.53 5.45
N LEU A 138 -6.87 -10.72 4.95
CA LEU A 138 -6.18 -11.94 5.36
C LEU A 138 -4.75 -11.95 4.81
N PRO A 139 -3.80 -12.57 5.53
CA PRO A 139 -2.46 -12.79 5.02
C PRO A 139 -2.51 -13.51 3.66
N PRO A 140 -1.69 -13.09 2.68
CA PRO A 140 -1.64 -13.79 1.41
C PRO A 140 -0.93 -15.15 1.59
N PRO A 141 -1.03 -16.06 0.59
CA PRO A 141 -0.27 -17.32 0.62
C PRO A 141 1.24 -17.09 0.79
N TYR A 142 1.95 -18.06 1.37
CA TYR A 142 3.38 -17.95 1.72
C TYR A 142 4.32 -17.62 0.55
N ASP A 143 3.92 -17.88 -0.69
CA ASP A 143 4.68 -17.57 -1.90
C ASP A 143 4.45 -16.14 -2.42
N LYS A 144 3.67 -15.32 -1.71
CA LYS A 144 3.37 -13.93 -2.03
C LYS A 144 3.91 -12.99 -0.97
N ALA A 145 4.20 -11.76 -1.39
CA ALA A 145 4.65 -10.70 -0.49
C ALA A 145 3.58 -10.42 0.59
N PRO A 146 3.93 -10.48 1.89
CA PRO A 146 2.98 -10.25 2.97
C PRO A 146 2.57 -8.78 3.01
N PHE A 147 1.31 -8.53 3.35
CA PHE A 147 0.89 -7.20 3.77
C PHE A 147 1.53 -6.88 5.10
N MET A 148 2.03 -5.65 5.23
CA MET A 148 2.73 -5.18 6.42
C MET A 148 2.14 -3.88 6.96
N LEU A 149 1.37 -3.16 6.13
CA LEU A 149 0.88 -1.82 6.41
C LEU A 149 -0.46 -1.59 5.71
N VAL A 150 -1.42 -1.03 6.44
CA VAL A 150 -2.54 -0.27 5.88
C VAL A 150 -2.34 1.19 6.24
N LEU A 151 -2.38 2.09 5.25
CA LEU A 151 -2.43 3.52 5.47
C LEU A 151 -3.90 3.96 5.36
N GLU A 152 -4.54 4.16 6.50
CA GLU A 152 -5.90 4.72 6.60
C GLU A 152 -5.89 6.14 6.05
N ASN A 153 -6.67 6.40 5.01
CA ASN A 153 -6.90 7.73 4.48
C ASN A 153 -7.84 8.50 5.42
N ARG A 154 -7.39 9.68 5.88
CA ARG A 154 -8.15 10.58 6.77
C ARG A 154 -8.40 11.96 6.15
N LEU A 155 -8.18 12.10 4.84
CA LEU A 155 -8.30 13.38 4.13
C LEU A 155 -9.73 13.94 4.12
N ASP A 156 -10.74 13.09 4.30
CA ASP A 156 -12.16 13.44 4.39
C ASP A 156 -12.64 13.71 5.82
N GLN A 157 -11.90 13.30 6.85
CA GLN A 157 -12.28 13.47 8.26
C GLN A 157 -12.10 14.89 8.80
N GLY A 158 -11.58 15.81 7.97
CA GLY A 158 -11.40 17.23 8.29
C GLY A 158 -12.28 18.19 7.48
N ARG A 159 -13.27 17.66 6.74
CA ARG A 159 -14.30 18.45 6.03
C ARG A 159 -15.65 18.36 6.71
#